data_AF-A0A351MS47-F1
#
_entry.id   AF-A0A351MS47-F1
#
_cell.length_a   1.000
_cell.length_b   1.000
_cell.length_c   1.000
_cell.angle_alpha   90.00
_cell.angle_beta   90.00
_cell.angle_gamma   90.00
#
_symmetry.space_group_name_H-M   'P 1'
#
loop_
_entity.id
_entity.type
_entity.pdbx_description
1 polymer ?
#
loop_
_entity_poly.entity_id
_entity_poly.type
_entity_poly.pdbx_seq_one_letter_code
_entity_poly.pdbx_strand_id
1 'polypeptide(L)'
;MDGFWSDEAKNLHWFKPWTKVLDESKKPFFKWFVDGKTNLAYNCLDAQIAKGLGDKVAIVFEGEPTQDGKATEVRRITYRELHRGVSRFANV
;
A
#
# COMPACT_ATOMS: atom_id res chain seq x y z
N MET A 1 -14.25 10.76 18.92
CA MET A 1 -12.93 10.89 18.25
C MET A 1 -12.54 9.60 17.55
N ASP A 2 -12.78 8.44 18.15
CA ASP A 2 -12.45 7.13 17.53
C ASP A 2 -13.25 6.79 16.27
N GLY A 3 -14.49 7.28 16.15
CA GLY A 3 -15.37 6.97 15.01
C GLY A 3 -14.77 7.36 13.66
N PHE A 4 -14.25 8.59 13.55
CA PHE A 4 -13.64 9.08 12.30
C PHE A 4 -12.48 8.20 11.83
N TRP A 5 -11.52 7.91 12.73
CA TRP A 5 -10.37 7.07 12.40
C TRP A 5 -10.76 5.61 12.15
N SER A 6 -11.79 5.13 12.84
CA SER A 6 -12.37 3.81 12.58
C SER A 6 -12.96 3.74 11.17
N ASP A 7 -13.67 4.78 10.74
CA ASP A 7 -14.30 4.82 9.43
C ASP A 7 -13.28 4.92 8.30
N GLU A 8 -12.24 5.75 8.46
CA GLU A 8 -11.16 5.83 7.47
C GLU A 8 -10.38 4.51 7.37
N ALA A 9 -10.10 3.87 8.50
CA ALA A 9 -9.37 2.61 8.52
C ALA A 9 -10.12 1.45 7.83
N LYS A 10 -11.45 1.53 7.70
CA LYS A 10 -12.26 0.55 6.95
C LYS A 10 -12.03 0.62 5.44
N ASN A 11 -11.43 1.70 4.92
CA ASN A 11 -11.07 1.82 3.50
C ASN A 11 -9.90 0.89 3.12
N LEU A 12 -9.15 0.42 4.11
CA LEU A 12 -8.08 -0.56 3.94
C LEU A 12 -8.59 -1.99 4.13
N HIS A 13 -7.89 -2.93 3.52
CA HIS A 13 -8.08 -4.35 3.78
C HIS A 13 -7.44 -4.76 5.11
N TRP A 14 -8.22 -5.45 5.94
CA TRP A 14 -7.79 -6.05 7.19
C TRP A 14 -8.11 -7.54 7.17
N PHE A 15 -7.10 -8.38 7.39
CA PHE A 15 -7.30 -9.82 7.59
C PHE A 15 -7.98 -10.09 8.94
N LYS A 16 -7.70 -9.24 9.93
CA LYS A 16 -8.40 -9.19 11.20
C LYS A 16 -8.61 -7.71 11.57
N PRO A 17 -9.86 -7.22 11.68
CA PRO A 17 -10.13 -5.88 12.16
C PRO A 17 -9.61 -5.68 13.60
N TRP A 18 -9.30 -4.43 13.94
CA TRP A 18 -8.85 -4.06 15.28
C TRP A 18 -9.99 -4.14 16.29
N THR A 19 -9.65 -4.32 17.56
CA THR A 19 -10.59 -4.30 18.69
C THR A 19 -10.71 -2.91 19.31
N LYS A 20 -9.64 -2.10 19.21
CA LYS A 20 -9.55 -0.74 19.75
C LYS A 20 -8.79 0.17 18.79
N VAL A 21 -9.34 1.35 18.49
CA VAL A 21 -8.75 2.31 17.54
C VAL A 21 -7.49 2.95 18.12
N LEU A 22 -7.54 3.45 19.35
CA LEU A 22 -6.41 4.08 20.04
C LEU A 22 -6.32 3.56 21.46
N ASP A 23 -5.17 2.99 21.83
CA ASP A 23 -4.83 2.72 23.23
C ASP A 23 -3.86 3.76 23.76
N GLU A 24 -4.35 4.55 24.71
CA GLU A 24 -3.62 5.60 25.41
C GLU A 24 -3.25 5.21 26.86
N SER A 25 -3.48 3.96 27.27
CA SER A 25 -3.22 3.52 28.66
C SER A 25 -1.76 3.64 29.11
N LYS A 26 -0.82 3.70 28.15
CA LYS A 26 0.64 3.76 28.41
C LYS A 26 1.30 5.03 27.87
N LYS A 27 0.65 6.20 27.93
CA LYS A 27 1.25 7.49 27.50
C LYS A 27 2.71 7.64 28.01
N PRO A 28 3.66 8.07 27.16
CA PRO A 28 3.50 8.56 25.78
C PRO A 28 3.53 7.46 24.69
N PHE A 29 3.48 6.17 25.05
CA PHE A 29 3.52 5.04 24.11
C PHE A 29 2.12 4.65 23.62
N PHE A 30 1.61 5.40 22.64
CA PHE A 30 0.31 5.12 22.03
C PHE A 30 0.35 3.91 21.11
N LYS A 31 -0.75 3.15 21.06
CA LYS A 31 -0.95 2.08 20.06
C LYS A 31 -2.20 2.36 19.26
N TRP A 32 -2.10 2.25 17.95
CA TRP A 32 -3.22 2.41 17.02
C TRP A 32 -3.65 1.06 16.46
N PHE A 33 -4.95 0.89 16.27
CA PHE A 33 -5.58 -0.29 15.67
C PHE A 33 -5.15 -1.62 16.34
N VAL A 34 -5.33 -1.68 17.66
CA VAL A 34 -4.89 -2.79 18.51
C VAL A 34 -5.52 -4.11 18.06
N ASP A 35 -4.71 -5.17 18.08
CA ASP A 35 -5.02 -6.54 17.60
C ASP A 35 -5.35 -6.67 16.11
N GLY A 36 -5.35 -5.56 15.37
CA GLY A 36 -5.58 -5.53 13.94
C GLY A 36 -4.46 -6.25 13.19
N LYS A 37 -4.82 -7.03 12.17
CA LYS A 37 -3.88 -7.66 11.25
C LYS A 37 -4.15 -7.17 9.84
N THR A 38 -3.16 -6.51 9.26
CA THR A 38 -3.15 -6.07 7.87
C THR A 38 -1.76 -6.27 7.28
N ASN A 39 -1.63 -6.11 5.97
CA ASN A 39 -0.36 -6.08 5.27
C ASN A 39 -0.36 -4.88 4.32
N LEU A 40 0.70 -4.08 4.38
CA LEU A 40 0.84 -2.87 3.57
C LEU A 40 0.95 -3.21 2.08
N ALA A 41 1.80 -4.17 1.72
CA ALA A 41 1.99 -4.60 0.34
C ALA A 41 0.68 -5.13 -0.27
N TYR A 42 -0.11 -5.89 0.50
CA TYR A 42 -1.43 -6.37 0.06
C TYR A 42 -2.37 -5.22 -0.29
N ASN A 43 -2.45 -4.18 0.57
CA ASN A 43 -3.30 -3.02 0.30
C ASN A 43 -2.85 -2.21 -0.93
N CYS A 44 -1.53 -2.11 -1.12
CA CYS A 44 -0.95 -1.36 -2.23
C CYS A 44 -1.03 -2.11 -3.56
N LEU A 45 -0.99 -3.46 -3.58
CA LEU A 45 -0.88 -4.26 -4.80
C LEU A 45 -2.06 -5.23 -4.97
N ASP A 46 -2.12 -6.27 -4.15
CA ASP A 46 -3.09 -7.37 -4.27
C ASP A 46 -4.54 -6.88 -4.24
N ALA A 47 -4.86 -5.97 -3.32
CA ALA A 47 -6.19 -5.39 -3.19
C ALA A 47 -6.59 -4.57 -4.43
N GLN A 48 -5.64 -3.91 -5.11
CA GLN A 48 -5.92 -3.17 -6.34
C GLN A 48 -6.18 -4.12 -7.51
N ILE A 49 -5.40 -5.21 -7.60
CA ILE A 49 -5.62 -6.26 -8.59
C ILE A 49 -6.99 -6.92 -8.38
N ALA A 50 -7.36 -7.24 -7.13
CA ALA A 50 -8.65 -7.81 -6.78
C ALA A 50 -9.84 -6.89 -7.13
N LYS A 51 -9.63 -5.56 -7.12
CA LYS A 51 -10.59 -4.55 -7.59
C LYS A 51 -10.67 -4.44 -9.13
N GLY A 52 -9.96 -5.29 -9.87
CA GLY A 52 -9.95 -5.27 -11.34
C GLY A 52 -8.97 -4.25 -11.94
N LEU A 53 -8.11 -3.61 -11.14
CA LEU A 53 -7.15 -2.61 -11.61
C LEU A 53 -5.80 -3.22 -12.04
N GLY A 54 -5.74 -4.53 -12.27
CA GLY A 54 -4.48 -5.23 -12.53
C GLY A 54 -3.67 -4.66 -13.70
N ASP A 55 -4.35 -4.21 -14.75
CA ASP A 55 -3.71 -3.70 -15.97
C ASP A 55 -3.56 -2.17 -15.95
N LYS A 56 -4.01 -1.51 -14.86
CA LYS A 56 -3.76 -0.09 -14.64
C LYS A 56 -2.27 0.12 -14.31
N VAL A 57 -1.68 1.16 -14.88
CA VAL A 57 -0.31 1.59 -14.57
C VAL A 57 -0.22 2.03 -13.11
N ALA A 58 0.63 1.35 -12.34
CA ALA A 58 0.91 1.64 -10.93
C ALA A 58 2.12 2.59 -10.78
N ILE A 59 3.16 2.39 -11.60
CA ILE A 59 4.37 3.22 -11.59
C ILE A 59 4.65 3.69 -13.03
N VAL A 60 4.87 4.98 -13.18
CA VAL A 60 5.57 5.56 -14.34
C VAL A 60 6.98 5.87 -13.86
N PHE A 61 7.95 5.13 -14.38
CA PHE A 61 9.35 5.36 -14.11
C PHE A 61 9.95 6.15 -15.26
N GLU A 62 10.54 7.29 -14.93
CA GLU A 62 11.30 8.12 -15.87
C GLU A 62 12.77 8.09 -15.46
N GLY A 63 13.61 7.62 -16.36
CA GLY A 63 15.07 7.59 -16.21
C GLY A 63 15.66 9.00 -16.21
N GLU A 64 16.96 9.09 -15.92
CA GLU A 64 17.69 10.36 -15.84
C GLU A 64 17.45 11.22 -17.09
N PRO A 65 17.21 12.54 -16.95
CA PRO A 65 16.99 13.43 -18.07
C PRO A 65 18.27 13.63 -18.90
N THR A 66 18.11 13.71 -20.23
CA THR A 66 19.15 14.10 -21.18
C THR A 66 19.37 15.63 -21.15
N GLN A 67 20.40 16.11 -21.86
CA GLN A 67 20.68 17.55 -21.98
C GLN A 67 19.51 18.36 -22.58
N ASP A 68 18.68 17.74 -23.43
CA ASP A 68 17.47 18.35 -23.99
C ASP A 68 16.22 18.13 -23.10
N GLY A 69 16.40 17.69 -21.86
CA GLY A 69 15.35 17.59 -20.84
C GLY A 69 14.42 16.38 -20.96
N LYS A 70 14.74 15.40 -21.82
CA LYS A 70 13.91 14.20 -22.03
C LYS A 70 14.40 13.04 -21.16
N ALA A 71 13.48 12.25 -20.60
CA ALA A 71 13.87 11.04 -19.89
C ALA A 71 14.61 10.06 -20.81
N THR A 72 15.73 9.51 -20.35
CA THR A 72 16.49 8.47 -21.07
C THR A 72 15.70 7.18 -21.27
N GLU A 73 14.80 6.88 -20.34
CA GLU A 73 13.90 5.72 -20.39
C GLU A 73 12.54 6.10 -19.79
N VAL A 74 11.45 5.60 -20.37
CA VAL A 74 10.11 5.68 -19.75
C VAL A 74 9.52 4.28 -19.66
N ARG A 75 9.38 3.76 -18.44
CA ARG A 75 8.70 2.49 -18.17
C ARG A 75 7.35 2.73 -17.52
N ARG A 76 6.32 2.06 -18.03
CA ARG A 76 5.00 1.99 -17.41
C ARG A 76 4.83 0.59 -16.84
N ILE A 77 4.71 0.48 -15.53
CA ILE A 77 4.60 -0.78 -14.81
C ILE A 77 3.19 -0.88 -14.25
N THR A 78 2.44 -1.88 -14.70
CA THR A 78 1.08 -2.16 -14.22
C THR A 78 1.09 -2.75 -12.80
N TYR A 79 -0.05 -2.70 -12.10
CA TYR A 79 -0.20 -3.36 -10.79
C TYR A 79 0.17 -4.84 -10.86
N ARG A 80 -0.23 -5.55 -11.92
CA ARG A 80 0.05 -6.98 -12.11
C ARG A 80 1.54 -7.25 -12.31
N GLU A 81 2.23 -6.44 -13.09
CA GLU A 81 3.68 -6.57 -13.30
C GLU A 81 4.45 -6.25 -12.02
N LEU A 82 4.05 -5.19 -11.32
CA LEU A 82 4.66 -4.78 -10.06
C LEU A 82 4.49 -5.86 -8.98
N HIS A 83 3.29 -6.41 -8.84
CA HIS A 83 3.00 -7.53 -7.93
C HIS A 83 3.92 -8.73 -8.19
N ARG A 84 4.02 -9.18 -9.45
CA ARG A 84 4.95 -10.27 -9.83
C ARG A 84 6.40 -9.96 -9.46
N GLY A 85 6.85 -8.73 -9.72
CA GLY A 85 8.20 -8.28 -9.38
C GLY A 85 8.49 -8.31 -7.88
N VAL A 86 7.57 -7.76 -7.08
CA VAL A 86 7.67 -7.71 -5.61
C VAL A 86 7.58 -9.12 -5.00
N SER A 87 6.64 -9.96 -5.43
CA SER A 87 6.52 -11.32 -4.91
C SER A 87 7.76 -12.15 -5.21
N ARG A 88 8.36 -11.99 -6.39
CA ARG A 88 9.62 -12.68 -6.72
C ARG A 88 10.76 -12.21 -5.81
N PHE A 89 10.86 -10.91 -5.54
CA PHE A 89 11.89 -10.37 -4.65
C PHE A 89 11.69 -10.80 -3.18
N ALA A 90 10.45 -10.88 -2.71
CA ALA A 90 10.14 -11.30 -1.34
C ALA A 90 10.44 -12.78 -1.05
N ASN A 91 10.61 -13.61 -2.10
CA ASN A 91 10.95 -15.04 -1.99
C ASN A 91 12.46 -15.31 -2.02
N VAL A 92 13.30 -14.27 -1.99
CA VAL A 92 14.77 -14.36 -1.97
C VAL A 92 15.29 -14.46 -0.53
#